data_AF-A0AAU2KK84-F1
#
_entry.id   AF-A0AAU2KK84-F1
#
_cell.length_a   1.000
_cell.length_b   1.000
_cell.length_c   1.000
_cell.angle_alpha   90.00
_cell.angle_beta   90.00
_cell.angle_gamma   90.00
#
_symmetry.space_group_name_H-M   'P 1'
#
loop_
_entity.id
_entity.type
_entity.pdbx_description
1 polymer ?
#
loop_
_entity_poly.entity_id
_entity_poly.type
_entity_poly.pdbx_seq_one_letter_code
_entity_poly.pdbx_strand_id
1 'polypeptide(L)'
;MHHPSIPAPLTEAELAMAEHELGVSFPAAYRAYLQEAKPAKRVFQPCRKEWGWDWGADRDTPAELLALPFPHPDSYLIANAELDAREPRLEEFADEQAYAAAWQTWDQEYEVFQDHKTAGAVILQDNGCGFYTLLAVTGPLAGTVWWDGRATCDLIVPLSLDHAGSARPATFSEWLRHGSWELLPPGWGQSPRSAP
;
A
#
# COMPACT_ATOMS: atom_id res chain seq x y z
N MET A 1 -2.68 -16.59 -7.52
CA MET A 1 -1.70 -15.83 -8.32
C MET A 1 -2.42 -15.22 -9.52
N HIS A 2 -3.05 -14.06 -9.37
CA HIS A 2 -3.55 -13.30 -10.51
C HIS A 2 -2.34 -12.67 -11.23
N HIS A 3 -2.04 -13.14 -12.44
CA HIS A 3 -1.05 -12.48 -13.28
C HIS A 3 -1.75 -11.36 -14.06
N PRO A 4 -1.33 -10.09 -13.97
CA PRO A 4 -1.94 -9.04 -14.78
C PRO A 4 -1.73 -9.32 -16.28
N SER A 5 -2.84 -9.33 -17.03
CA SER A 5 -2.83 -9.25 -18.49
C SER A 5 -2.14 -7.95 -18.91
N ILE A 6 -1.39 -7.92 -20.02
CA ILE A 6 -0.70 -6.71 -20.49
C ILE A 6 -1.76 -5.73 -21.01
N PRO A 7 -2.04 -4.61 -20.32
CA PRO A 7 -2.81 -3.54 -20.91
C PRO A 7 -1.96 -2.86 -21.98
N ALA A 8 -2.59 -2.34 -23.03
CA ALA A 8 -1.86 -1.49 -23.98
C ALA A 8 -1.22 -0.31 -23.22
N PRO A 9 -0.06 0.20 -23.66
CA PRO A 9 0.51 1.41 -23.08
C PRO A 9 -0.52 2.55 -23.14
N LEU A 10 -0.63 3.30 -22.04
CA LEU A 10 -1.55 4.42 -21.97
C LEU A 10 -1.02 5.59 -22.79
N THR A 11 -1.92 6.23 -23.52
CA THR A 11 -1.64 7.49 -24.21
C THR A 11 -1.57 8.66 -23.23
N GLU A 12 -0.97 9.76 -23.66
CA GLU A 12 -0.95 11.00 -22.88
C GLU A 12 -2.36 11.51 -22.52
N ALA A 13 -3.32 11.33 -23.43
CA ALA A 13 -4.71 11.72 -23.21
C ALA A 13 -5.39 10.84 -22.15
N GLU A 14 -5.16 9.53 -22.19
CA GLU A 14 -5.67 8.59 -21.19
C GLU A 14 -5.07 8.85 -19.80
N LEU A 15 -3.77 9.14 -19.73
CA LEU A 15 -3.12 9.50 -18.47
C LEU A 15 -3.69 10.79 -17.88
N ALA A 16 -3.84 11.84 -18.69
CA ALA A 16 -4.45 13.09 -18.25
C ALA A 16 -5.90 12.91 -17.79
N MET A 17 -6.67 12.06 -18.46
CA MET A 17 -8.03 11.70 -18.04
C MET A 17 -8.04 10.93 -16.71
N ALA A 18 -7.15 9.93 -16.57
CA ALA A 18 -7.04 9.14 -15.35
C ALA A 18 -6.68 10.02 -14.15
N GLU A 19 -5.64 10.85 -14.27
CA GLU A 19 -5.21 11.81 -13.26
C GLU A 19 -6.35 12.77 -12.87
N HIS A 20 -7.11 13.25 -13.85
CA HIS A 20 -8.26 14.14 -13.61
C HIS A 20 -9.41 13.43 -12.86
N GLU A 21 -9.84 12.26 -13.33
CA GLU A 21 -10.96 11.51 -12.71
C GLU A 21 -10.58 11.00 -11.31
N LEU A 22 -9.32 10.64 -11.09
CA LEU A 22 -8.81 10.17 -9.80
C LEU A 22 -8.41 11.31 -8.84
N GLY A 23 -8.37 12.56 -9.32
CA GLY A 23 -7.99 13.72 -8.51
C GLY A 23 -6.53 13.73 -8.06
N VAL A 24 -5.61 13.11 -8.81
CA VAL A 24 -4.18 12.99 -8.48
C VAL A 24 -3.28 13.34 -9.66
N SER A 25 -1.98 13.47 -9.41
CA SER A 25 -0.96 13.51 -10.46
C SER A 25 -0.01 12.35 -10.25
N PHE A 26 0.18 11.52 -11.27
CA PHE A 26 1.07 10.37 -11.14
C PHE A 26 2.53 10.81 -11.02
N PRO A 27 3.34 10.13 -10.19
CA PRO A 27 4.77 10.37 -10.14
C PRO A 27 5.40 10.23 -11.54
N ALA A 28 6.29 11.15 -11.92
CA ALA A 28 6.81 11.24 -13.29
C ALA A 28 7.41 9.91 -13.81
N ALA A 29 8.15 9.19 -12.97
CA ALA A 29 8.71 7.89 -13.31
C ALA A 29 7.63 6.82 -13.57
N TYR A 30 6.53 6.85 -12.81
CA TYR A 30 5.40 5.95 -13.00
C TYR A 30 4.61 6.30 -14.26
N ARG A 31 4.35 7.60 -14.49
CA ARG A 31 3.72 8.10 -15.72
C ARG A 31 4.48 7.65 -16.96
N ALA A 32 5.81 7.80 -16.97
CA ALA A 32 6.67 7.35 -18.08
C ALA A 32 6.56 5.84 -18.32
N TYR A 33 6.54 5.05 -17.24
CA TYR A 33 6.38 3.60 -17.31
C TYR A 33 5.03 3.17 -17.90
N LEU A 34 3.93 3.87 -17.56
CA LEU A 34 2.60 3.55 -18.11
C LEU A 34 2.50 3.76 -19.63
N GLN A 35 3.41 4.53 -20.22
CA GLN A 35 3.51 4.76 -21.67
C GLN A 35 4.42 3.73 -22.37
N GLU A 36 5.13 2.87 -21.63
CA GLU A 36 6.04 1.88 -22.20
C GLU A 36 5.29 0.72 -22.83
N ALA A 37 5.53 0.47 -24.12
CA ALA A 37 4.88 -0.62 -24.85
C ALA A 37 5.31 -2.02 -24.39
N LYS A 38 6.52 -2.17 -23.84
CA LYS A 38 7.11 -3.44 -23.42
C LYS A 38 7.96 -3.27 -22.15
N PRO A 39 7.33 -3.01 -20.99
CA PRO A 39 8.08 -2.84 -19.76
C PRO A 39 8.78 -4.13 -19.36
N ALA A 40 10.00 -4.01 -18.83
CA ALA A 40 10.80 -5.16 -18.38
C ALA A 40 10.17 -5.89 -17.18
N LYS A 41 9.45 -5.15 -16.33
CA LYS A 41 8.73 -5.66 -15.16
C LYS A 41 7.24 -5.32 -15.28
N ARG A 42 6.37 -6.28 -14.95
CA ARG A 42 4.92 -6.08 -14.90
C ARG A 42 4.48 -5.61 -13.52
N VAL A 43 3.52 -4.70 -13.51
CA VAL A 43 2.88 -4.15 -12.31
C VAL A 43 1.38 -4.04 -12.57
N PHE A 44 0.57 -3.89 -11.53
CA PHE A 44 -0.81 -3.46 -11.70
C PHE A 44 -0.84 -2.03 -12.24
N GLN A 45 -1.65 -1.82 -13.28
CA GLN A 45 -1.73 -0.56 -14.00
C GLN A 45 -3.18 -0.06 -13.98
N PRO A 46 -3.39 1.26 -13.93
CA PRO A 46 -4.73 1.81 -14.03
C PRO A 46 -5.30 1.48 -15.41
N CYS A 47 -6.55 1.04 -15.44
CA CYS A 47 -7.29 0.73 -16.65
C CYS A 47 -8.71 1.29 -16.54
N ARG A 48 -9.29 1.65 -17.69
CA ARG A 48 -10.67 2.14 -17.75
C ARG A 48 -11.65 0.98 -17.52
N LYS A 49 -12.51 1.12 -16.51
CA LYS A 49 -13.65 0.25 -16.21
C LYS A 49 -14.96 1.00 -16.47
N GLU A 50 -16.09 0.30 -16.33
CA GLU A 50 -17.44 0.88 -16.45
C GLU A 50 -17.70 1.98 -15.40
N TRP A 51 -17.11 1.83 -14.20
CA TRP A 51 -17.30 2.74 -13.06
C TRP A 51 -16.23 3.84 -12.93
N GLY A 52 -15.12 3.78 -13.68
CA GLY A 52 -14.02 4.73 -13.49
C GLY A 52 -12.67 4.18 -13.92
N TRP A 53 -11.60 4.85 -13.50
CA TRP A 53 -10.23 4.33 -13.57
C TRP A 53 -9.90 3.54 -12.32
N ASP A 54 -9.24 2.40 -12.50
CA ASP A 54 -8.94 1.46 -11.42
C ASP A 54 -7.74 0.55 -11.76
N TRP A 55 -7.02 0.06 -10.76
CA TRP A 55 -5.88 -0.86 -10.89
C TRP A 55 -6.29 -2.33 -10.94
N GLY A 56 -7.53 -2.66 -10.55
CA GLY A 56 -8.05 -4.02 -10.58
C GLY A 56 -7.26 -4.97 -9.70
N ALA A 57 -6.69 -4.46 -8.60
CA ALA A 57 -6.13 -5.29 -7.55
C ALA A 57 -7.27 -5.82 -6.67
N ASP A 58 -7.06 -6.95 -5.98
CA ASP A 58 -8.08 -7.50 -5.08
C ASP A 58 -8.39 -6.56 -3.89
N ARG A 59 -7.51 -5.57 -3.65
CA ARG A 59 -7.66 -4.49 -2.68
C ARG A 59 -7.28 -3.18 -3.34
N ASP A 60 -8.21 -2.23 -3.39
CA ASP A 60 -7.95 -0.90 -3.92
C ASP A 60 -8.12 0.14 -2.82
N THR A 61 -7.21 1.12 -2.79
CA THR A 61 -7.36 2.31 -1.95
C THR A 61 -8.63 3.05 -2.40
N PRO A 62 -9.59 3.33 -1.49
CA PRO A 62 -10.77 4.11 -1.83
C PRO A 62 -10.38 5.41 -2.53
N ALA A 63 -11.12 5.79 -3.58
CA ALA A 63 -10.76 6.92 -4.44
C ALA A 63 -10.62 8.23 -3.64
N GLU A 64 -11.43 8.41 -2.60
CA GLU A 64 -11.38 9.53 -1.67
C GLU A 64 -10.08 9.60 -0.86
N LEU A 65 -9.47 8.45 -0.56
CA LEU A 65 -8.20 8.37 0.18
C LEU A 65 -7.00 8.56 -0.74
N LEU A 66 -7.13 8.31 -2.04
CA LEU A 66 -6.03 8.45 -3.00
C LEU A 66 -5.55 9.90 -3.17
N ALA A 67 -6.45 10.88 -2.98
CA ALA A 67 -6.11 12.30 -3.02
C ALA A 67 -5.47 12.82 -1.71
N LEU A 68 -5.44 12.01 -0.65
CA LEU A 68 -4.78 12.38 0.60
C LEU A 68 -3.28 12.04 0.53
N PRO A 69 -2.40 12.77 1.24
CA PRO A 69 -0.99 12.43 1.32
C PRO A 69 -0.75 11.04 1.89
N PHE A 70 0.15 10.25 1.28
CA PHE A 70 0.61 9.00 1.87
C PHE A 70 1.32 9.25 3.21
N PRO A 71 0.82 8.69 4.32
CA PRO A 71 1.38 8.96 5.64
C PRO A 71 2.69 8.20 5.84
N HIS A 72 3.67 8.87 6.43
CA HIS A 72 4.88 8.18 6.89
C HIS A 72 4.52 7.24 8.05
N PRO A 73 5.06 6.01 8.14
CA PRO A 73 4.73 5.08 9.23
C PRO A 73 4.88 5.66 10.64
N ASP A 74 5.93 6.43 10.87
CA ASP A 74 6.14 7.11 12.16
C ASP A 74 5.01 8.06 12.57
N SER A 75 4.23 8.58 11.62
CA SER A 75 3.17 9.57 11.89
C SER A 75 1.96 8.98 12.63
N TYR A 76 1.74 7.67 12.52
CA TYR A 76 0.57 7.01 13.11
C TYR A 76 0.93 6.03 14.24
N LEU A 77 2.19 5.96 14.68
CA LEU A 77 2.62 5.02 15.73
C LEU A 77 1.84 5.21 17.05
N ILE A 78 1.66 6.46 17.48
CA ILE A 78 0.94 6.75 18.72
C ILE A 78 -0.55 6.43 18.58
N ALA A 79 -1.18 6.86 17.48
CA ALA A 79 -2.59 6.59 17.23
C ALA A 79 -2.87 5.07 17.11
N ASN A 80 -1.95 4.30 16.51
CA ASN A 80 -2.04 2.84 16.47
C ASN A 80 -2.03 2.25 17.87
N ALA A 81 -1.02 2.63 18.69
CA ALA A 81 -0.90 2.12 20.05
C ALA A 81 -2.11 2.50 20.93
N GLU A 82 -2.68 3.68 20.73
CA GLU A 82 -3.91 4.12 21.42
C GLU A 82 -5.16 3.35 20.98
N LEU A 83 -5.23 2.94 19.71
CA LEU A 83 -6.31 2.12 19.20
C LEU A 83 -6.19 0.67 19.67
N ASP A 84 -4.98 0.10 19.61
CA ASP A 84 -4.67 -1.24 20.13
C ASP A 84 -4.97 -1.33 21.64
N ALA A 85 -4.63 -0.30 22.41
CA ALA A 85 -4.91 -0.26 23.84
C ALA A 85 -6.42 -0.23 24.18
N ARG A 86 -7.26 0.15 23.23
CA ARG A 86 -8.73 0.19 23.36
C ARG A 86 -9.42 -1.06 22.81
N GLU A 87 -8.66 -2.04 22.33
CA GLU A 87 -9.20 -3.33 21.88
C GLU A 87 -10.08 -3.94 23.00
N PRO A 88 -11.39 -4.13 22.76
CA PRO A 88 -12.30 -4.60 23.80
C PRO A 88 -11.90 -6.00 24.27
N ARG A 89 -11.83 -6.20 25.59
CA ARG A 89 -11.54 -7.51 26.18
C ARG A 89 -12.78 -8.10 26.81
N LEU A 90 -13.04 -9.38 26.58
CA LEU A 90 -14.24 -10.05 27.07
C LEU A 90 -14.44 -9.89 28.59
N GLU A 91 -13.35 -9.91 29.37
CA GLU A 91 -13.39 -9.73 30.83
C GLU A 91 -13.87 -8.36 31.33
N GLU A 92 -13.93 -7.34 30.46
CA GLU A 92 -14.33 -5.97 30.82
C GLU A 92 -15.86 -5.74 30.71
N PHE A 93 -16.60 -6.74 30.21
CA PHE A 93 -18.03 -6.63 29.93
C PHE A 93 -18.86 -7.56 30.80
N ALA A 94 -20.07 -7.10 31.13
CA ALA A 94 -21.01 -7.86 31.96
C ALA A 94 -21.61 -9.08 31.24
N ASP A 95 -21.70 -9.03 29.90
CA ASP A 95 -22.23 -10.09 29.06
C ASP A 95 -21.62 -10.05 27.63
N GLU A 96 -21.81 -11.14 26.90
CA GLU A 96 -21.29 -11.31 25.53
C GLU A 96 -21.90 -10.33 24.53
N GLN A 97 -23.14 -9.86 24.76
CA GLN A 97 -23.81 -8.94 23.84
C GLN A 97 -23.19 -7.54 23.93
N ALA A 98 -22.88 -7.07 25.14
CA ALA A 98 -22.18 -5.82 25.36
C ALA A 98 -20.76 -5.86 24.79
N TYR A 99 -20.04 -6.97 25.00
CA TYR A 99 -18.73 -7.20 24.37
C TYR A 99 -18.80 -7.16 22.85
N ALA A 100 -19.72 -7.90 22.23
CA ALA A 100 -19.85 -7.95 20.77
C ALA A 100 -20.15 -6.57 20.16
N ALA A 101 -20.98 -5.75 20.82
CA ALA A 101 -21.27 -4.40 20.37
C ALA A 101 -20.04 -3.47 20.47
N ALA A 102 -19.27 -3.57 21.55
CA ALA A 102 -18.02 -2.83 21.70
C ALA A 102 -16.98 -3.26 20.67
N TRP A 103 -16.85 -4.58 20.46
CA TRP A 103 -15.95 -5.15 19.46
C TRP A 103 -16.27 -4.65 18.05
N GLN A 104 -17.54 -4.68 17.64
CA GLN A 104 -17.94 -4.17 16.32
C GLN A 104 -17.65 -2.69 16.14
N THR A 105 -17.80 -1.89 17.20
CA THR A 105 -17.49 -0.45 17.13
C THR A 105 -16.00 -0.20 16.95
N TRP A 106 -15.18 -0.93 17.72
CA TRP A 106 -13.72 -0.86 17.62
C TRP A 106 -13.22 -1.37 16.26
N ASP A 107 -13.77 -2.49 15.76
CA ASP A 107 -13.41 -3.09 14.48
C ASP A 107 -13.68 -2.13 13.31
N GLN A 108 -14.81 -1.42 13.31
CA GLN A 108 -15.11 -0.40 12.31
C GLN A 108 -14.14 0.78 12.35
N GLU A 109 -13.76 1.23 13.55
CA GLU A 109 -12.74 2.28 13.72
C GLU A 109 -11.37 1.80 13.23
N TYR A 110 -11.04 0.53 13.53
CA TYR A 110 -9.80 -0.11 13.12
C TYR A 110 -9.68 -0.24 11.62
N GLU A 111 -10.72 -0.70 10.92
CA GLU A 111 -10.74 -0.77 9.45
C GLU A 111 -10.54 0.60 8.81
N VAL A 112 -11.26 1.63 9.29
CA VAL A 112 -11.06 3.01 8.80
C VAL A 112 -9.62 3.46 9.02
N PHE A 113 -9.05 3.21 10.20
CA PHE A 113 -7.67 3.59 10.51
C PHE A 113 -6.66 2.85 9.61
N GLN A 114 -6.89 1.57 9.35
CA GLN A 114 -6.05 0.74 8.48
C GLN A 114 -6.10 1.24 7.02
N ASP A 115 -7.25 1.65 6.50
CA ASP A 115 -7.32 2.23 5.16
C ASP A 115 -6.54 3.55 5.06
N HIS A 116 -6.57 4.37 6.12
CA HIS A 116 -5.81 5.61 6.17
C HIS A 116 -4.29 5.40 6.17
N LYS A 117 -3.76 4.28 6.70
CA LYS A 117 -2.32 3.95 6.61
C LYS A 117 -1.83 3.81 5.17
N THR A 118 -2.72 3.57 4.21
CA THR A 118 -2.42 3.44 2.77
C THR A 118 -3.04 4.52 1.90
N ALA A 119 -3.60 5.57 2.50
CA ALA A 119 -4.08 6.74 1.78
C ALA A 119 -2.99 7.28 0.84
N GLY A 120 -3.35 7.82 -0.32
CA GLY A 120 -2.38 8.37 -1.26
C GLY A 120 -1.46 7.35 -1.93
N ALA A 121 -1.68 6.04 -1.78
CA ALA A 121 -0.88 5.01 -2.41
C ALA A 121 -1.74 4.03 -3.23
N VAL A 122 -1.10 3.40 -4.22
CA VAL A 122 -1.69 2.35 -5.06
C VAL A 122 -0.86 1.07 -4.99
N ILE A 123 -1.50 -0.07 -5.19
CA ILE A 123 -0.82 -1.36 -5.22
C ILE A 123 -0.16 -1.57 -6.59
N LEU A 124 1.15 -1.78 -6.61
CA LEU A 124 1.91 -2.12 -7.81
C LEU A 124 2.01 -3.63 -8.03
N GLN A 125 2.09 -4.41 -6.95
CA GLN A 125 2.38 -5.83 -7.01
C GLN A 125 1.80 -6.55 -5.79
N ASP A 126 1.12 -7.68 -6.05
CA ASP A 126 0.77 -8.69 -5.04
C ASP A 126 1.96 -9.65 -4.88
N ASN A 127 2.40 -9.83 -3.63
CA ASN A 127 3.51 -10.71 -3.26
C ASN A 127 3.03 -12.01 -2.59
N GLY A 128 1.73 -12.26 -2.55
CA GLY A 128 1.09 -13.38 -1.87
C GLY A 128 0.96 -13.15 -0.36
N CYS A 129 0.17 -13.99 0.32
CA CYS A 129 -0.02 -13.94 1.78
C CYS A 129 -0.49 -12.58 2.33
N GLY A 130 -1.17 -11.77 1.51
CA GLY A 130 -1.61 -10.42 1.88
C GLY A 130 -0.50 -9.38 1.89
N PHE A 131 0.67 -9.69 1.32
CA PHE A 131 1.76 -8.75 1.15
C PHE A 131 1.65 -7.99 -0.16
N TYR A 132 1.75 -6.67 -0.09
CA TYR A 132 1.66 -5.82 -1.26
C TYR A 132 2.85 -4.89 -1.38
N THR A 133 3.15 -4.49 -2.60
CA THR A 133 4.07 -3.39 -2.87
C THR A 133 3.26 -2.16 -3.24
N LEU A 134 3.45 -1.09 -2.48
CA LEU A 134 2.73 0.16 -2.64
C LEU A 134 3.60 1.19 -3.36
N LEU A 135 2.99 1.99 -4.23
CA LEU A 135 3.55 3.24 -4.73
C LEU A 135 2.83 4.40 -4.05
N ALA A 136 3.56 5.27 -3.36
CA ALA A 136 3.03 6.55 -2.94
C ALA A 136 2.81 7.43 -4.18
N VAL A 137 1.58 7.90 -4.38
CA VAL A 137 1.14 8.75 -5.49
C VAL A 137 1.00 10.20 -5.03
N THR A 138 0.45 10.41 -3.83
CA THR A 138 0.09 11.74 -3.34
C THR A 138 0.91 12.12 -2.10
N GLY A 139 1.31 13.39 -2.03
CA GLY A 139 2.01 13.95 -0.86
C GLY A 139 3.54 13.94 -0.95
N PRO A 140 4.25 14.26 0.17
CA PRO A 140 5.71 14.45 0.18
C PRO A 140 6.52 13.18 -0.17
N LEU A 141 5.91 12.01 -0.02
CA LEU A 141 6.52 10.71 -0.30
C LEU A 141 6.21 10.23 -1.73
N ALA A 142 5.52 11.02 -2.56
CA ALA A 142 5.14 10.62 -3.91
C ALA A 142 6.33 10.14 -4.76
N GLY A 143 6.15 9.02 -5.47
CA GLY A 143 7.16 8.37 -6.29
C GLY A 143 8.05 7.37 -5.55
N THR A 144 7.84 7.19 -4.24
CA THR A 144 8.54 6.18 -3.43
C THR A 144 7.74 4.90 -3.27
N VAL A 145 8.44 3.79 -2.99
CA VAL A 145 7.86 2.45 -2.94
C VAL A 145 8.01 1.83 -1.55
N TRP A 146 6.97 1.14 -1.12
CA TRP A 146 6.83 0.62 0.24
C TRP A 146 6.35 -0.84 0.21
N TRP A 147 6.70 -1.57 1.25
CA TRP A 147 6.19 -2.91 1.51
C TRP A 147 5.04 -2.84 2.50
N ASP A 148 3.86 -3.28 2.08
CA ASP A 148 2.72 -3.50 2.96
C ASP A 148 2.84 -4.90 3.59
N GLY A 149 3.31 -4.92 4.83
CA GLY A 149 3.48 -6.11 5.66
C GLY A 149 2.31 -6.37 6.61
N ARG A 150 1.23 -5.59 6.54
CA ARG A 150 0.24 -5.50 7.60
C ARG A 150 -0.47 -6.81 7.91
N ALA A 151 -0.65 -7.66 6.88
CA ALA A 151 -1.25 -8.99 7.02
C ALA A 151 -0.52 -9.93 8.03
N THR A 152 0.74 -9.66 8.38
CA THR A 152 1.50 -10.51 9.32
C THR A 152 2.21 -9.76 10.44
N CYS A 153 2.64 -8.52 10.21
CA CYS A 153 3.41 -7.75 11.19
C CYS A 153 2.79 -6.40 11.55
N ASP A 154 1.64 -6.05 10.95
CA ASP A 154 0.99 -4.73 11.07
C ASP A 154 1.87 -3.53 10.66
N LEU A 155 2.97 -3.77 9.93
CA LEU A 155 3.90 -2.73 9.50
C LEU A 155 3.80 -2.44 8.00
N ILE A 156 3.93 -1.16 7.65
CA ILE A 156 4.33 -0.71 6.32
C ILE A 156 5.78 -0.24 6.44
N VAL A 157 6.67 -0.81 5.64
CA VAL A 157 8.11 -0.51 5.72
C VAL A 157 8.64 0.06 4.41
N PRO A 158 9.61 1.00 4.46
CA PRO A 158 10.21 1.51 3.24
C PRO A 158 11.00 0.40 2.55
N LEU A 159 10.79 0.23 1.24
CA LEU A 159 11.74 -0.52 0.43
C LEU A 159 12.95 0.37 0.22
N SER A 160 14.16 -0.10 0.51
CA SER A 160 15.37 0.75 0.47
C SER A 160 16.55 0.01 -0.14
N LEU A 161 17.41 0.75 -0.83
CA LEU A 161 18.75 0.31 -1.24
C LEU A 161 19.77 0.40 -0.11
N ASP A 162 19.47 1.22 0.91
CA ASP A 162 20.33 1.44 2.07
C ASP A 162 19.49 1.33 3.35
N HIS A 163 19.69 0.21 4.06
CA HIS A 163 19.06 -0.05 5.36
C HIS A 163 19.92 0.42 6.53
N ALA A 164 21.12 0.97 6.27
CA ALA A 164 22.00 1.50 7.30
C ALA A 164 21.65 2.99 7.58
N GLY A 165 20.52 3.25 8.24
CA GLY A 165 20.11 4.60 8.64
C GLY A 165 18.58 4.76 8.73
N SER A 166 18.06 5.95 8.39
CA SER A 166 16.61 6.22 8.34
C SER A 166 15.88 5.51 7.17
N ALA A 167 16.55 4.58 6.49
CA ALA A 167 16.11 3.82 5.32
C ALA A 167 15.32 4.67 4.30
N ARG A 168 16.04 5.52 3.54
CA ARG A 168 15.43 6.34 2.49
C ARG A 168 14.60 5.42 1.56
N PRO A 169 13.29 5.68 1.39
CA PRO A 169 12.47 4.91 0.47
C PRO A 169 13.01 4.95 -0.96
N ALA A 170 13.08 3.79 -1.60
CA ALA A 170 13.44 3.62 -2.98
C ALA A 170 12.40 4.28 -3.87
N THR A 171 12.85 4.89 -4.94
CA THR A 171 12.00 5.42 -5.99
C THR A 171 11.41 4.28 -6.83
N PHE A 172 10.32 4.58 -7.53
CA PHE A 172 9.72 3.63 -8.48
C PHE A 172 10.74 3.08 -9.50
N SER A 173 11.63 3.92 -10.04
CA SER A 173 12.65 3.48 -10.99
C SER A 173 13.72 2.58 -10.38
N GLU A 174 14.10 2.79 -9.12
CA GLU A 174 15.02 1.90 -8.41
C GLU A 174 14.34 0.55 -8.14
N TRP A 175 13.10 0.58 -7.67
CA TRP A 175 12.31 -0.64 -7.45
C TRP A 175 12.06 -1.45 -8.72
N LEU A 176 11.89 -0.81 -9.88
CA LEU A 176 11.78 -1.52 -11.16
C LEU A 176 13.02 -2.35 -11.48
N ARG A 177 14.21 -1.94 -11.03
CA ARG A 177 15.49 -2.63 -11.29
C ARG A 177 15.78 -3.77 -10.33
N HIS A 178 15.40 -3.63 -9.06
CA HIS A 178 15.74 -4.56 -7.98
C HIS A 178 14.57 -5.45 -7.54
N GLY A 179 13.35 -4.93 -7.59
CA GLY A 179 12.17 -5.59 -7.05
C GLY A 179 12.04 -5.52 -5.54
N SER A 180 10.89 -5.98 -5.03
CA SER A 180 10.51 -5.76 -3.63
C SER A 180 11.37 -6.55 -2.64
N TRP A 181 11.62 -7.83 -2.94
CA TRP A 181 12.32 -8.72 -2.03
C TRP A 181 13.79 -8.32 -1.80
N GLU A 182 14.47 -7.77 -2.82
CA GLU A 182 15.85 -7.28 -2.68
C GLU A 182 15.95 -6.01 -1.84
N LEU A 183 14.87 -5.22 -1.80
CA LEU A 183 14.83 -3.92 -1.14
C LEU A 183 14.23 -3.98 0.26
N LEU A 184 13.81 -5.15 0.72
CA LEU A 184 13.35 -5.35 2.09
C LEU A 184 14.51 -5.27 3.09
N PRO A 185 14.24 -4.86 4.35
CA PRO A 185 15.25 -4.89 5.40
C PRO A 185 15.89 -6.27 5.56
N PRO A 186 17.21 -6.35 5.85
CA PRO A 186 17.87 -7.61 6.14
C PRO A 186 17.14 -8.38 7.26
N GLY A 187 16.89 -9.67 7.05
CA GLY A 187 16.18 -10.51 8.03
C GLY A 187 14.65 -10.47 7.94
N TRP A 188 14.07 -9.63 7.08
CA TRP A 188 12.63 -9.62 6.83
C TRP A 188 12.18 -10.96 6.21
N GLY A 189 11.16 -11.60 6.81
CA GLY A 189 10.64 -12.90 6.35
C GLY A 189 11.43 -14.14 6.84
N GLN A 190 12.52 -13.97 7.59
CA GLN A 190 13.15 -15.10 8.29
C GLN A 190 12.37 -15.39 9.58
N SER A 191 11.60 -16.48 9.58
CA SER A 191 11.06 -17.03 10.82
C SER A 191 12.22 -17.34 11.79
N PRO A 192 12.11 -17.05 13.10
CA PRO A 192 13.13 -17.41 14.10
C PRO A 192 13.32 -18.93 14.31
N ARG A 193 12.70 -19.78 13.48
CA ARG A 193 12.78 -21.25 13.55
C ARG A 193 13.86 -21.86 12.65
N SER A 194 14.84 -21.08 12.21
CA SER A 194 15.98 -21.59 11.46
C SER A 194 17.29 -20.98 11.96
N ALA A 195 17.56 -21.17 13.24
CA ALA A 195 18.93 -21.23 13.74
C ALA A 195 19.23 -22.71 14.08
N PRO A 196 20.40 -23.25 13.69
CA PRO A 196 20.77 -24.65 13.89
C PRO A 196 20.90 -25.03 15.38
#